data_AF-A0A529GKT1-F1
#
_entry.id   AF-A0A529GKT1-F1
#
_cell.length_a   1.000
_cell.length_b   1.000
_cell.length_c   1.000
_cell.angle_alpha   90.00
_cell.angle_beta   90.00
_cell.angle_gamma   90.00
#
_symmetry.space_group_name_H-M   'P 1'
#
loop_
_entity.id
_entity.type
_entity.pdbx_description
1 polymer ?
#
loop_
_entity_poly.entity_id
_entity_poly.type
_entity_poly.pdbx_seq_one_letter_code
_entity_poly.pdbx_strand_id
1 'polypeptide(L)'
;MTNDDSTARKTHPLTVRWADLADLILIVAREIQFRGYSDERAVQLSQSEGMVMRHLVLHASATPSQIAGATGLQRTNVSPVLRDLETKGLIERHVDPQDRRGVSVHRTRRGAENYALVRKEWGSAVSAAAGGDTAGLDAAVALLKTIEAGLTATRPNVSDKPVRDPVRRQGI
;
A
#
# COMPACT_ATOMS: atom_id res chain seq x y z
N MET A 1 -2.46 37.17 -42.46
CA MET A 1 -1.88 38.15 -41.52
C MET A 1 -2.98 38.49 -40.53
N THR A 2 -2.91 38.26 -39.22
CA THR A 2 -1.87 37.70 -38.34
C THR A 2 -2.56 37.39 -37.00
N ASN A 3 -2.17 36.28 -36.36
CA ASN A 3 -2.34 35.89 -34.97
C ASN A 3 -2.88 36.92 -33.97
N ASP A 4 -3.78 36.47 -33.09
CA ASP A 4 -3.46 36.50 -31.65
C ASP A 4 -4.11 35.30 -30.93
N ASP A 5 -3.35 34.21 -30.95
CA ASP A 5 -3.51 33.03 -30.10
C ASP A 5 -2.91 33.34 -28.72
N SER A 6 -3.73 33.90 -27.83
CA SER A 6 -3.33 34.25 -26.46
C SER A 6 -4.40 33.87 -25.45
N THR A 7 -4.98 32.66 -25.55
CA THR A 7 -5.60 32.02 -24.38
C THR A 7 -4.50 31.51 -23.46
N ALA A 8 -4.06 32.41 -22.58
CA ALA A 8 -3.14 32.16 -21.49
C ALA A 8 -3.45 30.82 -20.81
N ARG A 9 -2.54 29.86 -20.98
CA ARG A 9 -2.42 28.69 -20.10
C ARG A 9 -2.37 29.22 -18.68
N LYS A 10 -3.45 29.02 -17.91
CA LYS A 10 -3.45 29.24 -16.46
C LYS A 10 -2.46 28.25 -15.85
N THR A 11 -1.23 28.69 -15.65
CA THR A 11 -0.20 27.99 -14.87
C THR A 11 -0.73 27.87 -13.44
N HIS A 12 -1.36 26.74 -13.12
CA HIS A 12 -1.71 26.42 -11.75
C HIS A 12 -0.41 26.41 -10.91
N PRO A 13 -0.37 27.11 -9.77
CA PRO A 13 0.80 27.06 -8.90
C PRO A 13 1.08 25.61 -8.53
N LEU A 14 2.36 25.22 -8.56
CA LEU A 14 2.83 23.83 -8.41
C LEU A 14 2.30 23.12 -7.16
N THR A 15 1.90 23.87 -6.12
CA THR A 15 1.26 23.35 -4.91
C THR A 15 -0.08 22.66 -5.19
N VAL A 16 -0.87 23.16 -6.14
CA VAL A 16 -2.15 22.52 -6.54
C VAL A 16 -1.88 21.17 -7.22
N ARG A 17 -0.85 21.08 -8.07
CA ARG A 17 -0.52 19.84 -8.80
C ARG A 17 -0.11 18.68 -7.90
N TRP A 18 0.56 18.94 -6.76
CA TRP A 18 0.95 17.88 -5.82
C TRP A 18 -0.22 17.37 -4.99
N ALA A 19 -1.11 18.27 -4.56
CA ALA A 19 -2.34 17.88 -3.86
C ALA A 19 -3.25 17.05 -4.78
N ASP A 20 -3.43 17.49 -6.03
CA ASP A 20 -4.21 16.77 -7.04
C ASP A 20 -3.61 15.37 -7.31
N LEU A 21 -2.28 15.27 -7.43
CA LEU A 21 -1.61 13.98 -7.62
C LEU A 21 -1.84 13.06 -6.41
N ALA A 22 -1.75 13.58 -5.18
CA ALA A 22 -1.97 12.80 -3.98
C ALA A 22 -3.41 12.27 -3.90
N ASP A 23 -4.40 13.11 -4.17
CA ASP A 23 -5.81 12.71 -4.19
C ASP A 23 -6.09 11.68 -5.29
N LEU A 24 -5.55 11.90 -6.49
CA LEU A 24 -5.66 10.95 -7.60
C LEU A 24 -5.05 9.59 -7.28
N ILE A 25 -3.89 9.55 -6.61
CA ILE A 25 -3.28 8.27 -6.17
C ILE A 25 -4.22 7.51 -5.22
N LEU A 26 -4.87 8.20 -4.28
CA LEU A 26 -5.80 7.58 -3.33
C LEU A 26 -7.04 7.04 -4.03
N ILE A 27 -7.62 7.82 -4.97
CA ILE A 27 -8.76 7.41 -5.78
C ILE A 27 -8.39 6.19 -6.63
N VAL A 28 -7.27 6.24 -7.37
CA VAL A 28 -6.81 5.13 -8.21
C VAL A 28 -6.53 3.88 -7.37
N ALA A 29 -5.88 4.02 -6.21
CA ALA A 29 -5.64 2.90 -5.31
C ALA A 29 -6.96 2.26 -4.86
N ARG A 30 -7.98 3.07 -4.57
CA ARG A 30 -9.31 2.58 -4.20
C ARG A 30 -10.02 1.86 -5.35
N GLU A 31 -9.95 2.41 -6.56
CA GLU A 31 -10.53 1.79 -7.76
C GLU A 31 -9.86 0.46 -8.12
N ILE A 32 -8.54 0.34 -7.96
CA ILE A 32 -7.83 -0.93 -8.15
C ILE A 32 -8.32 -1.98 -7.15
N GLN A 33 -8.55 -1.58 -5.89
CA GLN A 33 -9.00 -2.47 -4.81
C GLN A 33 -10.45 -2.93 -4.97
N PHE A 34 -11.33 -2.12 -5.57
CA PHE A 34 -12.73 -2.48 -5.77
C PHE A 34 -12.99 -3.45 -6.92
N ARG A 35 -12.02 -3.60 -7.82
CA ARG A 35 -12.17 -4.52 -8.95
C ARG A 35 -12.10 -5.96 -8.48
N GLY A 36 -13.10 -6.74 -8.89
CA GLY A 36 -13.07 -8.19 -8.73
C GLY A 36 -11.96 -8.82 -9.56
N TYR A 37 -11.66 -10.09 -9.28
CA TYR A 37 -10.71 -10.87 -10.05
C TYR A 37 -11.45 -11.75 -11.04
N SER A 38 -10.93 -11.83 -12.26
CA SER A 38 -11.53 -12.66 -13.32
C SER A 38 -11.09 -14.12 -13.19
N ASP A 39 -9.91 -14.37 -12.61
CA ASP A 39 -9.40 -15.71 -12.34
C ASP A 39 -9.98 -16.25 -11.02
N GLU A 40 -10.78 -17.31 -11.11
CA GLU A 40 -11.44 -17.96 -9.95
C GLU A 40 -10.44 -18.52 -8.93
N ARG A 41 -9.18 -18.73 -9.32
CA ARG A 41 -8.12 -19.18 -8.40
C ARG A 41 -7.59 -18.03 -7.54
N ALA A 42 -7.83 -16.79 -7.94
CA ALA A 42 -7.37 -15.61 -7.21
C ALA A 42 -8.24 -15.38 -5.97
N VAL A 43 -7.62 -15.53 -4.80
CA VAL A 43 -8.19 -15.18 -3.51
C VAL A 43 -8.11 -13.66 -3.32
N GLN A 44 -9.26 -13.04 -3.07
CA GLN A 44 -9.36 -11.61 -2.76
C GLN A 44 -8.50 -11.20 -1.57
N LEU A 45 -7.79 -10.09 -1.75
CA LEU A 45 -6.98 -9.44 -0.74
C LEU A 45 -7.56 -8.06 -0.49
N SER A 46 -7.89 -7.77 0.77
CA SER A 46 -8.08 -6.40 1.21
C SER A 46 -6.77 -5.60 1.09
N GLN A 47 -6.86 -4.28 1.24
CA GLN A 47 -5.70 -3.39 1.15
C GLN A 47 -4.59 -3.80 2.12
N SER A 48 -4.93 -4.02 3.39
CA SER A 48 -3.96 -4.39 4.43
C SER A 48 -3.34 -5.77 4.18
N GLU A 49 -4.14 -6.73 3.73
CA GLU A 49 -3.64 -8.06 3.35
C GLU A 49 -2.68 -7.98 2.16
N GLY A 50 -3.02 -7.19 1.14
CA GLY A 50 -2.16 -6.94 -0.01
C GLY A 50 -0.83 -6.30 0.37
N MET A 51 -0.83 -5.36 1.33
CA MET A 51 0.40 -4.74 1.85
C MET A 51 1.29 -5.75 2.58
N VAL A 52 0.70 -6.62 3.41
CA VAL A 52 1.45 -7.69 4.11
C VAL A 52 2.01 -8.69 3.10
N MET A 53 1.20 -9.15 2.14
CA MET A 53 1.65 -10.08 1.10
C MET A 53 2.75 -9.47 0.22
N ARG A 54 2.67 -8.18 -0.16
CA ARG A 54 3.75 -7.47 -0.85
C ARG A 54 5.05 -7.56 -0.07
N HIS A 55 5.01 -7.31 1.24
CA HIS A 55 6.19 -7.36 2.09
C HIS A 55 6.78 -8.77 2.18
N LEU A 56 5.95 -9.79 2.40
CA LEU A 56 6.37 -11.20 2.45
C LEU A 56 6.79 -11.75 1.08
N VAL A 57 6.39 -11.10 -0.02
CA VAL A 57 6.89 -11.48 -1.35
C VAL A 57 8.34 -11.05 -1.55
N LEU A 58 8.72 -9.92 -0.95
CA LEU A 58 10.08 -9.37 -0.97
C LEU A 58 11.00 -9.99 0.08
N HIS A 59 10.46 -10.53 1.17
CA HIS A 59 11.22 -11.10 2.29
C HIS A 59 10.74 -12.52 2.58
N ALA A 60 11.66 -13.49 2.67
CA ALA A 60 11.29 -14.90 2.89
C ALA A 60 10.44 -15.11 4.17
N SER A 61 10.77 -14.37 5.23
CA SER A 61 10.01 -14.34 6.47
C SER A 61 10.10 -12.95 7.14
N ALA A 62 9.15 -12.65 8.02
CA ALA A 62 9.16 -11.43 8.81
C ALA A 62 8.42 -11.61 10.14
N THR A 63 8.86 -10.92 11.19
CA THR A 63 8.12 -10.83 12.45
C THR A 63 6.92 -9.88 12.33
N PRO A 64 5.86 -10.02 13.16
CA PRO A 64 4.75 -9.07 13.18
C PRO A 64 5.19 -7.61 13.38
N SER A 65 6.25 -7.37 14.16
CA SER A 65 6.81 -6.03 14.37
C SER A 65 7.45 -5.47 13.10
N GLN A 66 8.19 -6.28 12.35
CA GLN A 66 8.76 -5.89 11.05
C GLN A 66 7.65 -5.62 10.02
N ILE A 67 6.61 -6.46 10.00
CA ILE A 67 5.44 -6.25 9.14
C ILE A 67 4.75 -4.93 9.48
N ALA A 68 4.51 -4.64 10.77
CA ALA A 68 3.94 -3.37 11.22
C ALA A 68 4.78 -2.18 10.73
N GLY A 69 6.11 -2.24 10.95
CA GLY A 69 7.04 -1.19 10.55
C GLY A 69 7.07 -0.97 9.04
N ALA A 70 7.09 -2.04 8.23
CA ALA A 70 7.16 -1.96 6.78
C ALA A 70 5.83 -1.53 6.14
N THR A 71 4.70 -1.99 6.66
CA THR A 71 3.37 -1.67 6.13
C THR A 71 2.77 -0.38 6.69
N GLY A 72 3.28 0.13 7.81
CA GLY A 72 2.66 1.27 8.51
C GLY A 72 1.36 0.89 9.23
N LEU A 73 1.00 -0.40 9.27
CA LEU A 73 -0.14 -0.88 10.05
C LEU A 73 0.16 -0.75 11.54
N GLN A 74 -0.84 -0.33 12.31
CA GLN A 74 -0.75 -0.36 13.77
C GLN A 74 -0.62 -1.81 14.26
N ARG A 75 0.17 -2.04 15.32
CA ARG A 75 0.38 -3.37 15.91
C ARG A 75 -0.94 -4.09 16.24
N THR A 76 -1.95 -3.34 16.69
CA THR A 76 -3.30 -3.84 17.01
C THR A 76 -4.05 -4.38 15.78
N ASN A 77 -3.73 -3.87 14.58
CA ASN A 77 -4.34 -4.31 13.32
C ASN A 77 -3.54 -5.40 12.61
N VAL A 78 -2.24 -5.54 12.89
CA VAL A 78 -1.41 -6.60 12.27
C VAL A 78 -1.92 -7.99 12.64
N SER A 79 -2.21 -8.26 13.91
CA SER A 79 -2.65 -9.60 14.33
C SER A 79 -3.95 -10.08 13.67
N PRO A 80 -5.03 -9.26 13.57
CA PRO A 80 -6.20 -9.59 12.75
C PRO A 80 -5.86 -9.91 11.29
N VAL A 81 -5.12 -9.03 10.61
CA VAL A 81 -4.76 -9.23 9.19
C VAL A 81 -3.97 -10.52 8.98
N LEU A 82 -3.05 -10.85 9.89
CA LEU A 82 -2.31 -12.12 9.81
C LEU A 82 -3.23 -13.34 10.01
N ARG A 83 -4.19 -13.28 10.94
CA ARG A 83 -5.16 -14.37 11.12
C ARG A 83 -6.01 -14.59 9.89
N ASP A 84 -6.44 -13.52 9.22
CA ASP A 84 -7.27 -13.62 8.01
C ASP A 84 -6.48 -14.22 6.85
N LEU A 85 -5.23 -13.79 6.67
CA LEU A 85 -4.31 -14.38 5.67
C LEU A 85 -4.00 -15.85 5.93
N GLU A 86 -3.83 -16.23 7.21
CA GLU A 86 -3.58 -17.61 7.61
C GLU A 86 -4.83 -18.48 7.38
N THR A 87 -6.01 -17.95 7.70
CA THR A 87 -7.31 -18.60 7.41
C THR A 87 -7.49 -18.83 5.91
N LYS A 88 -7.04 -17.88 5.08
CA LYS A 88 -7.00 -18.02 3.61
C LYS A 88 -5.91 -19.00 3.13
N GLY A 89 -5.03 -19.49 4.01
CA GLY A 89 -3.92 -20.38 3.68
C GLY A 89 -2.80 -19.71 2.89
N LEU A 90 -2.70 -18.38 2.95
CA LEU A 90 -1.72 -17.60 2.18
C LEU A 90 -0.42 -17.36 2.97
N ILE A 91 -0.48 -17.44 4.29
CA ILE A 91 0.67 -17.36 5.17
C ILE A 91 0.64 -18.51 6.19
N GLU A 92 1.75 -18.68 6.88
CA GLU A 92 1.91 -19.56 8.03
C GLU A 92 2.73 -18.84 9.11
N ARG A 93 2.43 -19.14 10.37
CA ARG A 93 3.13 -18.58 11.52
C ARG A 93 3.90 -19.67 12.25
N HIS A 94 5.18 -19.41 12.47
CA HIS A 94 6.07 -20.31 13.19
C HIS A 94 6.51 -19.65 14.48
N VAL A 95 6.29 -20.33 15.60
CA VAL A 95 6.80 -19.91 16.91
C VAL A 95 8.24 -20.39 17.01
N ASP A 96 9.15 -19.48 17.35
CA ASP A 96 10.54 -19.84 17.62
C ASP A 96 10.61 -20.76 18.87
N PRO A 97 11.15 -21.99 18.75
CA PRO A 97 11.29 -22.90 19.88
C PRO A 97 12.19 -22.36 21.02
N GLN A 98 13.13 -21.47 20.70
CA GLN A 98 14.11 -20.90 21.63
C GLN A 98 13.65 -19.57 22.23
N ASP A 99 12.76 -18.85 21.55
CA ASP A 99 12.08 -17.67 22.06
C ASP A 99 10.58 -17.71 21.76
N ARG A 100 9.78 -18.16 22.74
CA ARG A 100 8.30 -18.20 22.61
C ARG A 100 7.67 -16.82 22.35
N ARG A 101 8.42 -15.73 22.49
CA ARG A 101 7.99 -14.36 22.13
C ARG A 101 8.24 -14.03 20.65
N GLY A 102 9.09 -14.81 19.97
CA GLY A 102 9.41 -14.67 18.56
C GLY A 102 8.46 -15.46 17.67
N VAL A 103 7.44 -14.80 17.14
CA VAL A 103 6.64 -15.35 16.04
C VAL A 103 7.24 -14.87 14.71
N SER A 104 7.56 -15.80 13.83
CA SER A 104 7.94 -15.52 12.44
C SER A 104 6.79 -15.85 11.50
N VAL A 105 6.54 -14.97 10.54
CA VAL A 105 5.50 -15.11 9.53
C VAL A 105 6.16 -15.42 8.20
N HIS A 106 5.66 -16.45 7.52
CA HIS A 106 6.16 -16.89 6.23
C HIS A 106 4.99 -16.92 5.24
N ARG A 107 5.25 -16.57 3.99
CA ARG A 107 4.27 -16.81 2.93
C ARG A 107 4.25 -18.29 2.57
N THR A 108 3.08 -18.84 2.29
CA THR A 108 2.98 -20.18 1.71
C THR A 108 3.27 -20.11 0.20
N ARG A 109 3.51 -21.26 -0.44
CA ARG A 109 3.57 -21.35 -1.91
C ARG A 109 2.28 -20.80 -2.55
N ARG A 110 1.13 -21.19 -2.00
CA ARG A 110 -0.19 -20.68 -2.41
C ARG A 110 -0.28 -19.17 -2.25
N GLY A 111 0.26 -18.61 -1.17
CA GLY A 111 0.33 -17.17 -0.96
C GLY A 111 1.12 -16.44 -2.04
N ALA A 112 2.27 -16.99 -2.43
CA ALA A 112 3.11 -16.43 -3.50
C ALA A 112 2.38 -16.48 -4.87
N GLU A 113 1.80 -17.63 -5.21
CA GLU A 113 1.02 -17.83 -6.43
C GLU A 113 -0.18 -16.90 -6.49
N ASN A 114 -0.92 -16.80 -5.39
CA ASN A 114 -2.06 -15.89 -5.29
C ASN A 114 -1.65 -14.44 -5.52
N TYR A 115 -0.58 -13.97 -4.86
CA TYR A 115 -0.14 -12.59 -5.04
C TYR A 115 0.32 -12.29 -6.47
N ALA A 116 0.93 -13.26 -7.15
CA ALA A 116 1.27 -13.11 -8.56
C ALA A 116 0.03 -12.98 -9.46
N LEU A 117 -1.00 -13.80 -9.24
CA LEU A 117 -2.28 -13.70 -9.95
C LEU A 117 -2.96 -12.36 -9.70
N VAL A 118 -3.09 -11.98 -8.44
CA VAL A 118 -3.69 -10.71 -8.02
C VAL A 118 -2.98 -9.51 -8.66
N ARG A 119 -1.64 -9.50 -8.67
CA ARG A 119 -0.87 -8.42 -9.30
C ARG A 119 -1.07 -8.37 -10.81
N LYS A 120 -1.26 -9.53 -11.47
CA LYS A 120 -1.59 -9.61 -12.89
C LYS A 120 -2.99 -9.03 -13.18
N GLU A 121 -3.98 -9.35 -12.36
CA GLU A 121 -5.34 -8.80 -12.48
C GLU A 121 -5.34 -7.28 -12.30
N TRP A 122 -4.66 -6.76 -11.26
CA TRP A 122 -4.50 -5.31 -11.07
C TRP A 122 -3.78 -4.65 -12.26
N GLY A 123 -2.71 -5.24 -12.75
CA GLY A 123 -1.97 -4.73 -13.91
C GLY A 123 -2.83 -4.68 -15.18
N SER A 124 -3.61 -5.73 -15.42
CA SER A 124 -4.53 -5.80 -16.57
C SER A 124 -5.63 -4.76 -16.47
N ALA A 125 -6.21 -4.58 -15.28
CA ALA A 125 -7.23 -3.57 -15.03
C ALA A 125 -6.73 -2.14 -15.25
N VAL A 126 -5.53 -1.82 -14.74
CA VAL A 126 -4.91 -0.50 -14.92
C VAL A 126 -4.55 -0.25 -16.39
N SER A 127 -3.96 -1.25 -17.05
CA SER A 127 -3.62 -1.16 -18.49
C SER A 127 -4.87 -0.92 -19.34
N ALA A 128 -5.96 -1.67 -19.10
CA ALA A 128 -7.21 -1.48 -19.82
C ALA A 128 -7.81 -0.09 -19.58
N ALA A 129 -7.77 0.42 -18.34
CA ALA A 129 -8.25 1.77 -18.02
C ALA A 129 -7.43 2.88 -18.72
N ALA A 130 -6.15 2.62 -18.97
CA ALA A 130 -5.26 3.51 -19.73
C ALA A 130 -5.32 3.27 -21.26
N GLY A 131 -6.22 2.41 -21.75
CA GLY A 131 -6.30 2.07 -23.18
C GLY A 131 -5.06 1.32 -23.73
N GLY A 132 -4.27 0.71 -22.84
CA GLY A 132 -3.02 0.05 -23.21
C GLY A 132 -1.86 1.01 -23.52
N ASP A 133 -2.02 2.31 -23.31
CA ASP A 133 -0.98 3.30 -23.56
C ASP A 133 0.19 3.15 -22.58
N THR A 134 1.40 3.04 -23.12
CA THR A 134 2.65 2.93 -22.36
C THR A 134 3.55 4.16 -22.50
N ALA A 135 3.19 5.16 -23.31
CA ALA A 135 4.06 6.29 -23.65
C ALA A 135 4.55 7.08 -22.43
N GLY A 136 3.77 7.14 -21.35
CA GLY A 136 4.13 7.79 -20.09
C GLY A 136 4.40 6.85 -18.92
N LEU A 137 4.31 5.53 -19.12
CA LEU A 137 4.27 4.56 -18.02
C LEU A 137 5.56 4.54 -17.20
N ASP A 138 6.72 4.50 -17.86
CA ASP A 138 8.01 4.44 -17.17
C ASP A 138 8.28 5.71 -16.34
N ALA A 139 7.96 6.88 -16.91
CA ALA A 139 8.09 8.16 -16.21
C ALA A 139 7.17 8.24 -14.99
N ALA A 140 5.91 7.78 -15.13
CA ALA A 140 4.96 7.72 -14.02
C ALA A 140 5.44 6.76 -12.91
N VAL A 141 5.91 5.56 -13.28
CA VAL A 141 6.46 4.58 -12.33
C VAL A 141 7.68 5.15 -11.59
N ALA A 142 8.59 5.83 -12.29
CA ALA A 142 9.78 6.43 -11.68
C ALA A 142 9.41 7.54 -10.68
N LEU A 143 8.45 8.41 -11.03
CA LEU A 143 7.96 9.45 -10.14
C LEU A 143 7.30 8.84 -8.89
N LEU A 144 6.41 7.86 -9.07
CA LEU A 144 5.72 7.20 -7.94
C LEU A 144 6.69 6.45 -7.02
N LYS A 145 7.75 5.82 -7.55
CA LYS A 145 8.82 5.23 -6.73
C LYS A 145 9.56 6.28 -5.90
N THR A 146 9.85 7.44 -6.49
CA THR A 146 10.51 8.54 -5.77
C THR A 146 9.64 9.05 -4.63
N ILE A 147 8.33 9.20 -4.88
CA ILE A 147 7.34 9.58 -3.86
C ILE A 147 7.23 8.51 -2.77
N GLU A 148 7.10 7.22 -3.13
CA GLU A 148 7.03 6.11 -2.17
C GLU A 148 8.27 6.09 -1.25
N ALA A 149 9.47 6.22 -1.80
CA ALA A 149 10.71 6.25 -1.04
C ALA A 149 10.75 7.44 -0.06
N GLY A 150 10.39 8.65 -0.52
CA GLY A 150 10.36 9.85 0.32
C GLY A 150 9.34 9.78 1.45
N LEU A 151 8.13 9.29 1.18
CA LEU A 151 7.08 9.11 2.19
C LEU A 151 7.41 7.98 3.18
N THR A 152 8.10 6.93 2.73
CA THR A 152 8.53 5.84 3.61
C THR A 152 9.67 6.28 4.54
N ALA A 153 10.62 7.08 4.03
CA ALA A 153 11.73 7.60 4.84
C ALA A 153 11.28 8.59 5.92
N THR A 154 10.19 9.32 5.70
CA THR A 154 9.64 10.33 6.63
C THR A 154 8.46 9.80 7.45
N ARG A 155 8.21 8.49 7.41
CA ARG A 155 7.07 7.87 8.08
C ARG A 155 7.07 8.20 9.58
N PRO A 156 5.96 8.75 10.14
CA PRO A 156 5.88 9.02 11.56
C PRO A 156 5.98 7.72 12.37
N ASN A 157 6.86 7.68 13.36
CA ASN A 157 6.88 6.58 14.32
C ASN A 157 5.63 6.65 15.20
N VAL A 158 4.87 5.57 15.27
CA VAL A 158 3.64 5.50 16.10
C VAL A 158 3.96 5.71 17.60
N SER A 159 5.21 5.48 18.00
CA SER A 159 5.75 5.75 19.33
C SER A 159 6.14 7.21 19.60
N ASP A 160 6.17 8.09 18.60
CA ASP A 160 6.47 9.53 18.74
C ASP A 160 5.21 10.39 18.90
N LYS A 161 4.03 9.79 19.11
CA LYS A 161 2.86 10.59 19.49
C LYS A 161 3.13 11.22 20.87
N PRO A 162 3.14 12.56 21.00
CA PRO A 162 3.21 13.17 22.31
C PRO A 162 2.03 12.65 23.12
N VAL A 163 2.32 12.14 24.31
CA VAL A 163 1.32 11.81 25.32
C VAL A 163 0.44 13.04 25.47
N ARG A 164 -0.83 12.95 25.06
CA ARG A 164 -1.80 14.00 25.37
C ARG A 164 -1.93 14.02 26.89
N ASP A 165 -1.38 15.05 27.52
CA ASP A 165 -1.61 15.34 28.93
C ASP A 165 -3.12 15.37 29.18
N PRO A 166 -3.67 14.46 30.01
CA PRO A 166 -5.04 14.56 30.39
C PRO A 166 -5.15 15.62 31.49
N VAL A 167 -6.02 16.61 31.24
CA VAL A 167 -6.66 17.50 32.22
C VAL A 167 -5.89 18.78 32.61
N ARG A 168 -6.26 19.89 31.99
CA ARG A 168 -6.65 21.10 32.73
C ARG A 168 -8.12 21.40 32.46
N ARG A 169 -9.00 20.88 33.30
CA ARG A 169 -10.31 21.50 33.52
C ARG A 169 -10.05 22.72 34.41
N GLN A 170 -9.95 23.90 33.81
CA GLN A 170 -10.18 25.14 34.55
C GLN A 170 -11.68 25.19 34.87
N GLY A 171 -12.00 25.04 36.15
CA GLY A 171 -13.25 25.55 36.68
C GLY A 171 -13.04 27.02 37.02
N ILE A 172 -13.87 27.88 36.44
CA ILE A 172 -14.46 29.07 37.07
C ILE A 172 -15.88 29.15 36.51
#